data_AF-A0A0V0ZZT8-F1
#
_entry.id   AF-A0A0V0ZZT8-F1
#
_cell.length_a   1.000
_cell.length_b   1.000
_cell.length_c   1.000
_cell.angle_alpha   90.00
_cell.angle_beta   90.00
_cell.angle_gamma   90.00
#
_symmetry.space_group_name_H-M   'P 1'
#
loop_
_entity.id
_entity.type
_entity.pdbx_description
1 polymer ?
#
loop_
_entity_poly.entity_id
_entity_poly.type
_entity_poly.pdbx_seq_one_letter_code
_entity_poly.pdbx_strand_id
1 'polypeptide(L)'
;MPVDEVKKKHRGFFDHVCNGTVYVCRWNDNAVVTLASNHLTHHPTGSVQRYSQSQKKHTGRRAHPPETLRITQGHYLEPISQGRCRDCKKNCRLHCVECRERLHRKCFPLYHRIST
;
A
#
# COMPACT_ATOMS: atom_id res chain seq x y z
N MET A 1 -14.76 24.48 0.64
CA MET A 1 -16.09 24.09 1.14
C MET A 1 -16.07 23.80 2.65
N PRO A 2 -17.04 24.29 3.44
CA PRO A 2 -17.24 23.94 4.85
C PRO A 2 -17.39 22.44 5.08
N VAL A 3 -17.02 21.97 6.28
CA VAL A 3 -17.02 20.53 6.63
C VAL A 3 -18.40 19.89 6.47
N ASP A 4 -19.46 20.57 6.88
CA ASP A 4 -20.83 20.00 6.85
C ASP A 4 -21.42 19.90 5.45
N GLU A 5 -20.95 20.73 4.52
CA GLU A 5 -21.32 20.58 3.11
C GLU A 5 -20.58 19.41 2.47
N VAL A 6 -19.30 19.22 2.83
CA VAL A 6 -18.49 18.12 2.32
C VAL A 6 -19.02 16.76 2.80
N LYS A 7 -19.49 16.65 4.05
CA LYS A 7 -20.14 15.44 4.59
C LYS A 7 -21.35 14.98 3.75
N LYS A 8 -22.09 15.92 3.15
CA LYS A 8 -23.28 15.64 2.32
C LYS A 8 -22.91 15.10 0.93
N LYS A 9 -21.66 15.24 0.49
CA LYS A 9 -21.20 14.74 -0.81
C LYS A 9 -20.97 13.22 -0.76
N HIS A 10 -20.86 12.60 -1.93
CA HIS A 10 -20.57 11.17 -2.01
C HIS A 10 -19.18 10.84 -1.43
N ARG A 11 -19.02 9.61 -0.93
CA ARG A 11 -17.72 9.10 -0.46
C ARG A 11 -16.70 9.10 -1.59
N GLY A 12 -15.53 9.67 -1.36
CA GLY A 12 -14.50 9.91 -2.37
C GLY A 12 -14.52 11.34 -2.91
N PHE A 13 -15.54 12.14 -2.61
CA PHE A 13 -15.55 13.56 -2.95
C PHE A 13 -14.42 14.29 -2.24
N PHE A 14 -13.77 15.20 -2.96
CA PHE A 14 -12.78 16.11 -2.38
C PHE A 14 -12.93 17.52 -2.95
N ASP A 15 -12.54 18.49 -2.15
CA ASP A 15 -12.41 19.90 -2.51
C ASP A 15 -11.00 20.37 -2.18
N HIS A 16 -10.38 21.20 -3.02
CA HIS A 16 -8.97 21.55 -2.85
C HIS A 16 -8.66 22.99 -3.26
N VAL A 17 -7.59 23.53 -2.67
CA VAL A 17 -6.96 24.79 -3.05
C VAL A 17 -5.44 24.61 -3.08
N CYS A 18 -4.78 25.27 -4.03
CA CYS A 18 -3.32 25.20 -4.19
C CYS A 18 -2.77 26.56 -4.60
N ASN A 19 -1.67 26.99 -3.97
CA ASN A 19 -0.96 28.23 -4.34
C ASN A 19 0.39 27.97 -5.03
N GLY A 20 0.63 26.73 -5.48
CA GLY A 20 1.90 26.29 -6.08
C GLY A 20 2.97 25.84 -5.08
N THR A 21 2.87 26.23 -3.80
CA THR A 21 3.79 25.78 -2.73
C THR A 21 3.11 24.81 -1.78
N VAL A 22 1.85 25.09 -1.44
CA VAL A 22 1.04 24.30 -0.51
C VAL A 22 -0.26 23.93 -1.18
N TYR A 23 -0.59 22.67 -1.08
CA TYR A 23 -1.83 22.04 -1.48
C TYR A 23 -2.65 21.70 -0.24
N VAL A 24 -3.88 22.20 -0.15
CA VAL A 24 -4.82 21.87 0.94
C VAL A 24 -6.04 21.19 0.33
N CYS A 25 -6.43 20.06 0.91
CA CYS A 25 -7.55 19.27 0.43
C CYS A 25 -8.44 18.83 1.58
N ARG A 26 -9.75 18.91 1.36
CA ARG A 26 -10.75 18.33 2.23
C ARG A 26 -11.40 17.14 1.53
N TRP A 27 -11.27 15.97 2.12
CA TRP A 27 -11.71 14.70 1.54
C TRP A 27 -12.85 14.11 2.37
N ASN A 28 -13.98 13.79 1.73
CA ASN A 28 -15.06 13.01 2.35
C ASN A 28 -14.88 11.52 2.11
N ASP A 29 -14.58 10.77 3.17
CA ASP A 29 -14.39 9.33 3.07
C ASP A 29 -15.26 8.55 4.09
N ASN A 30 -14.67 7.82 5.04
CA ASN A 30 -15.44 7.36 6.21
C ASN A 30 -15.72 8.52 7.19
N ALA A 31 -14.84 9.52 7.18
CA ALA A 31 -14.97 10.79 7.86
C ALA A 31 -14.45 11.89 6.93
N VAL A 32 -14.80 13.14 7.22
CA VAL A 32 -14.23 14.28 6.52
C VAL A 32 -12.86 14.60 7.11
N VAL A 33 -11.82 14.51 6.29
CA VAL A 33 -10.43 14.81 6.67
C VAL A 33 -9.97 16.05 5.93
N THR A 34 -9.23 16.93 6.61
CA THR A 34 -8.51 18.04 5.96
C THR A 34 -7.02 17.76 6.03
N LEU A 35 -6.34 17.79 4.88
CA LEU A 35 -4.91 17.55 4.75
C LEU A 35 -4.23 18.73 4.05
N ALA A 36 -3.01 19.05 4.45
CA ALA A 36 -2.14 20.00 3.78
C ALA A 36 -0.84 19.28 3.38
N SER A 37 -0.33 19.59 2.19
CA SER A 37 0.81 18.92 1.58
C SER A 37 1.58 19.92 0.73
N ASN A 38 2.91 19.85 0.77
CA ASN A 38 3.81 20.61 -0.12
C ASN A 38 4.46 19.74 -1.20
N HIS A 39 4.20 18.42 -1.16
CA HIS A 39 4.93 17.44 -1.97
C HIS A 39 4.02 16.76 -3.00
N LEU A 40 2.79 16.42 -2.62
CA LEU A 40 1.85 15.67 -3.46
C LEU A 40 0.46 16.30 -3.42
N THR A 41 -0.24 16.25 -4.56
CA THR A 41 -1.65 16.67 -4.67
C THR A 41 -2.60 15.47 -4.53
N HIS A 42 -3.89 15.64 -4.82
CA HIS A 42 -4.85 14.53 -4.77
C HIS A 42 -4.59 13.44 -5.82
N HIS A 43 -3.77 13.70 -6.84
CA HIS A 43 -3.43 12.71 -7.87
C HIS A 43 -1.94 12.31 -7.83
N PRO A 44 -1.61 11.05 -8.17
CA PRO A 44 -2.54 9.97 -8.54
C PRO A 44 -3.23 9.32 -7.32
N THR A 45 -4.51 8.99 -7.45
CA THR A 45 -5.26 8.24 -6.42
C THR A 45 -5.04 6.73 -6.58
N GLY A 46 -4.61 6.07 -5.51
CA GLY A 46 -4.42 4.62 -5.48
C GLY A 46 -5.59 3.89 -4.81
N SER A 47 -5.92 2.68 -5.27
CA SER A 47 -6.88 1.83 -4.57
C SER A 47 -6.20 1.16 -3.37
N VAL A 48 -6.74 1.36 -2.16
CA VAL A 48 -6.25 0.72 -0.92
C VAL A 48 -7.26 -0.33 -0.45
N GLN A 49 -6.80 -1.45 0.11
CA GLN A 49 -7.67 -2.41 0.80
C GLN A 49 -8.09 -1.81 2.13
N ARG A 50 -9.40 -1.71 2.36
CA ARG A 50 -9.94 -1.16 3.60
C ARG A 50 -11.35 -1.64 3.86
N TYR A 51 -11.68 -1.79 5.14
CA TYR A 51 -13.02 -2.14 5.57
C TYR A 51 -13.98 -0.97 5.33
N SER A 52 -15.03 -1.21 4.55
CA SER A 52 -16.15 -0.27 4.37
C SER A 52 -17.21 -0.58 5.42
N GLN A 53 -17.49 0.36 6.31
CA GLN A 53 -18.56 0.20 7.31
C GLN A 53 -19.94 0.16 6.66
N SER A 54 -20.20 1.02 5.67
CA SER A 54 -21.48 1.05 4.96
C SER A 54 -21.77 -0.24 4.20
N GLN A 55 -20.75 -0.88 3.63
CA GLN A 55 -20.90 -2.14 2.90
C GLN A 55 -20.57 -3.39 3.73
N LYS A 56 -20.14 -3.24 5.00
CA LYS A 56 -19.67 -4.30 5.90
C LYS A 56 -18.66 -5.28 5.27
N LYS A 57 -17.81 -4.82 4.36
CA LYS A 57 -16.80 -5.66 3.65
C LYS A 57 -15.51 -4.90 3.37
N HIS A 58 -14.41 -5.63 3.19
CA HIS A 58 -13.19 -5.05 2.65
C HIS A 58 -13.36 -4.68 1.17
N THR A 59 -13.03 -3.44 0.84
CA THR A 59 -13.11 -2.86 -0.50
C THR A 59 -11.70 -2.45 -0.96
N GLY A 60 -11.44 -2.51 -2.27
CA GLY A 60 -10.15 -2.17 -2.88
C GLY A 60 -9.17 -3.34 -3.03
N ARG A 61 -8.08 -3.13 -3.79
CA ARG A 61 -6.93 -4.05 -3.88
C ARG A 61 -5.92 -3.75 -2.78
N ARG A 62 -5.08 -4.71 -2.38
CA ARG A 62 -4.04 -4.43 -1.38
C ARG A 62 -3.15 -3.35 -1.96
N ALA A 63 -2.96 -2.25 -1.21
CA ALA A 63 -2.01 -1.24 -1.64
C ALA A 63 -0.63 -1.87 -1.56
N HIS A 64 -0.14 -2.25 -2.71
CA HIS A 64 1.27 -2.52 -2.90
C HIS A 64 1.94 -1.15 -2.90
N PRO A 65 2.91 -0.89 -2.00
CA PRO A 65 3.69 0.33 -2.05
C PRO A 65 4.26 0.51 -3.46
N PRO A 66 4.25 1.74 -4.02
CA PRO A 66 4.85 2.04 -5.32
C PRO A 66 6.27 1.47 -5.42
N GLU A 67 6.60 0.91 -6.58
CA GLU A 67 7.89 0.29 -6.91
C GLU A 67 9.09 1.15 -6.45
N THR A 68 8.96 2.46 -6.66
CA THR A 68 9.98 3.48 -6.42
C THR A 68 10.28 3.72 -4.93
N LEU A 69 9.39 3.31 -4.01
CA LEU A 69 9.58 3.45 -2.56
C LEU A 69 10.19 2.21 -1.91
N ARG A 70 10.57 1.19 -2.69
CA ARG A 70 11.08 -0.10 -2.20
C ARG A 70 12.58 -0.30 -2.38
N ILE A 71 13.40 0.75 -2.32
CA ILE A 71 14.84 0.58 -2.53
C ILE A 71 15.61 0.83 -1.24
N THR A 72 16.11 -0.25 -0.66
CA THR A 72 17.56 -0.44 -0.53
C THR A 72 17.85 -1.94 -0.76
N GLN A 73 18.25 -2.28 -2.00
CA GLN A 73 18.72 -3.62 -2.45
C GLN A 73 17.74 -4.81 -2.41
N GLY A 74 16.43 -4.58 -2.31
CA GLY A 74 15.50 -5.54 -1.71
C GLY A 74 15.04 -6.71 -2.58
N HIS A 75 15.64 -7.88 -2.35
CA HIS A 75 14.95 -9.16 -2.50
C HIS A 75 13.57 -9.09 -1.78
N TYR A 76 12.50 -9.64 -2.37
CA TYR A 76 11.19 -9.76 -1.72
C TYR A 76 10.46 -11.03 -2.14
N LEU A 77 9.53 -11.50 -1.30
CA LEU A 77 8.83 -12.77 -1.50
C LEU A 77 7.47 -12.60 -2.21
N GLU A 78 7.24 -13.45 -3.20
CA GLU A 78 5.93 -13.61 -3.86
C GLU A 78 5.41 -15.06 -3.78
N PRO A 79 4.07 -15.26 -3.72
CA PRO A 79 3.45 -16.57 -3.83
C PRO A 79 3.75 -17.26 -5.16
N ILE A 80 4.01 -18.56 -5.11
CA ILE A 80 4.23 -19.41 -6.29
C ILE A 80 3.63 -20.81 -6.03
N SER A 81 3.62 -21.66 -7.06
CA SER A 81 3.35 -23.09 -6.94
C SER A 81 4.18 -23.76 -5.84
N GLN A 82 3.78 -24.94 -5.38
CA GLN A 82 4.56 -25.67 -4.37
C GLN A 82 5.94 -26.11 -4.89
N GLY A 83 6.94 -26.06 -4.01
CA GLY A 83 8.31 -26.52 -4.26
C GLY A 83 9.10 -26.67 -2.96
N ARG A 84 10.41 -26.90 -3.02
CA ARG A 84 11.26 -27.00 -1.81
C ARG A 84 11.95 -25.67 -1.50
N CYS A 85 11.99 -25.30 -0.22
CA CYS A 85 12.75 -24.16 0.27
C CYS A 85 14.26 -24.38 0.07
N ARG A 86 14.98 -23.36 -0.39
CA ARG A 86 16.42 -23.41 -0.63
C ARG A 86 17.22 -23.55 0.67
N ASP A 87 16.74 -22.95 1.76
CA ASP A 87 17.35 -22.97 3.09
C ASP A 87 17.02 -24.27 3.84
N CYS A 88 15.77 -24.44 4.29
CA CYS A 88 15.39 -25.56 5.16
C CYS A 88 14.91 -26.84 4.45
N LYS A 89 14.89 -26.85 3.10
CA LYS A 89 14.48 -27.99 2.24
C LYS A 89 13.03 -28.51 2.38
N LYS A 90 12.20 -27.93 3.25
CA LYS A 90 10.77 -28.26 3.41
C LYS A 90 9.90 -27.64 2.30
N ASN A 91 8.67 -28.13 2.12
CA ASN A 91 7.72 -27.57 1.14
C ASN A 91 7.49 -26.07 1.39
N CYS A 92 7.57 -25.27 0.33
CA CYS A 92 7.41 -23.82 0.31
C CYS A 92 6.60 -23.38 -0.91
N ARG A 93 5.78 -22.35 -0.73
CA ARG A 93 4.95 -21.71 -1.76
C ARG A 93 5.31 -20.23 -1.96
N LEU A 94 6.52 -19.86 -1.59
CA LEU A 94 7.06 -18.51 -1.70
C LEU A 94 8.42 -18.57 -2.40
N HIS A 95 8.70 -17.58 -3.23
CA HIS A 95 10.01 -17.38 -3.85
C HIS A 95 10.41 -15.93 -3.78
N CYS A 96 11.72 -15.68 -3.74
CA CYS A 96 12.23 -14.35 -3.96
C CYS A 96 12.08 -13.98 -5.43
N VAL A 97 11.49 -12.82 -5.74
CA VAL A 97 11.29 -12.39 -7.14
C VAL A 97 12.63 -12.13 -7.84
N GLU A 98 13.59 -11.55 -7.11
CA GLU A 98 14.88 -11.14 -7.67
C GLU A 98 15.79 -12.34 -8.03
N CYS A 99 15.99 -13.31 -7.12
CA CYS A 99 16.87 -14.46 -7.37
C CYS A 99 16.12 -15.74 -7.75
N ARG A 100 14.78 -15.73 -7.75
CA ARG A 100 13.90 -16.89 -8.01
C ARG A 100 14.08 -18.08 -7.06
N GLU A 101 14.86 -17.93 -6.00
CA GLU A 101 15.05 -18.96 -4.99
C GLU A 101 13.82 -19.05 -4.09
N ARG A 102 13.37 -20.28 -3.83
CA ARG A 102 12.20 -20.56 -2.99
C ARG A 102 12.57 -20.45 -1.52
N LEU A 103 11.97 -19.53 -0.77
CA LEU A 103 12.32 -19.29 0.64
C LEU A 103 11.06 -19.03 1.46
N HIS A 104 11.00 -19.64 2.66
CA HIS A 104 9.98 -19.25 3.64
C HIS A 104 10.26 -17.84 4.16
N ARG A 105 9.24 -17.15 4.68
CA ARG A 105 9.39 -15.83 5.32
C ARG A 105 10.48 -15.80 6.40
N LYS A 106 10.57 -16.85 7.21
CA LYS A 106 11.60 -17.00 8.25
C LYS A 106 12.99 -17.34 7.72
N CYS A 107 13.07 -18.03 6.59
CA CYS A 107 14.32 -18.45 5.96
C CYS A 107 14.92 -17.34 5.08
N PHE A 108 14.08 -16.40 4.64
CA PHE A 108 14.44 -15.30 3.77
C PHE A 108 15.54 -14.38 4.35
N PRO A 109 15.42 -13.82 5.57
CA PRO A 109 16.49 -12.99 6.13
C PRO A 109 17.78 -13.79 6.39
N LEU A 110 17.65 -15.07 6.78
CA LEU A 110 18.79 -15.96 7.01
C LEU A 110 19.60 -16.20 5.72
N TYR A 111 18.90 -16.47 4.62
CA TYR A 111 19.52 -16.76 3.34
C TYR A 111 20.14 -15.51 2.69
N HIS A 112 19.46 -14.36 2.76
CA HIS A 112 19.93 -13.11 2.15
C HIS A 112 20.86 -12.29 3.06
N ARG A 113 21.17 -12.78 4.27
CA ARG A 113 21.97 -12.07 5.29
C ARG A 113 21.46 -10.64 5.54
N ILE A 114 20.14 -10.47 5.49
CA ILE A 114 19.49 -9.20 5.78
C ILE A 114 19.35 -9.14 7.30
N SER A 115 20.22 -8.38 7.95
CA SER A 115 20.07 -8.02 9.36
C SER A 115 18.84 -7.13 9.51
N THR A 116 17.91 -7.55 10.38
CA THR A 116 16.81 -6.70 10.87
C THR A 116 17.31 -5.58 11.74
#